data_AF-A0A8H9M052-F1
#
_entry.id   AF-A0A8H9M052-F1
#
_cell.length_a   1.000
_cell.length_b   1.000
_cell.length_c   1.000
_cell.angle_alpha   90.00
_cell.angle_beta   90.00
_cell.angle_gamma   90.00
#
_symmetry.space_group_name_H-M   'P 1'
#
loop_
_entity.id
_entity.type
_entity.pdbx_description
1 polymer ?
#
loop_
_entity_poly.entity_id
_entity_poly.type
_entity_poly.pdbx_seq_one_letter_code
_entity_poly.pdbx_strand_id
1 'polypeptide(L)'
;MKTTARRHRSDSAKAAIAAAQAAAMEPIAPPACVRLRDSDRPVWAAIVTARARDTWTDADLILAGQLARTYGDIAQLEELIDQQGMILGDQVNPACTLLDKMSRRALAMARQLKIDTISVVGKSQDINKSAALERDARQGVDDDDGLIPRTLQ
;
A
#
# COMPACT_ATOMS: atom_id res chain seq x y z
N MET A 1 -7.70 -33.42 17.34
CA MET A 1 -6.82 -32.23 17.25
C MET A 1 -6.72 -31.84 15.78
N LYS A 2 -7.20 -30.66 15.38
CA LYS A 2 -7.08 -30.17 13.99
C LYS A 2 -5.66 -29.66 13.79
N THR A 3 -4.87 -30.35 12.98
CA THR A 3 -3.55 -29.92 12.51
C THR A 3 -3.75 -28.72 11.58
N THR A 4 -3.48 -27.51 12.05
CA THR A 4 -3.43 -26.32 11.20
C THR A 4 -2.36 -26.55 10.15
N ALA A 5 -2.74 -26.47 8.86
CA ALA A 5 -1.80 -26.63 7.75
C ALA A 5 -0.62 -25.66 7.93
N ARG A 6 0.58 -26.20 8.05
CA ARG A 6 1.81 -25.42 8.28
C ARG A 6 1.98 -24.43 7.13
N ARG A 7 1.99 -23.13 7.45
CA ARG A 7 2.22 -22.04 6.47
C ARG A 7 3.49 -22.36 5.68
N HIS A 8 3.39 -22.33 4.36
CA HIS A 8 4.50 -22.65 3.47
C HIS A 8 5.67 -21.70 3.77
N ARG A 9 6.91 -22.21 3.82
CA ARG A 9 8.07 -21.34 4.01
C ARG A 9 8.22 -20.42 2.80
N SER A 10 8.51 -19.15 3.06
CA SER A 10 8.66 -18.10 2.06
C SER A 10 9.88 -18.28 1.14
N ASP A 11 10.78 -19.23 1.44
CA ASP A 11 12.04 -19.49 0.72
C ASP A 11 11.93 -20.58 -0.38
N SER A 12 10.73 -21.09 -0.63
CA SER A 12 10.51 -22.18 -1.58
C SER A 12 10.25 -21.71 -3.02
N ALA A 13 10.56 -22.56 -4.01
CA ALA A 13 10.18 -22.33 -5.41
C ALA A 13 8.66 -22.10 -5.60
N LYS A 14 7.82 -22.75 -4.78
CA LYS A 14 6.37 -22.54 -4.78
C LYS A 14 5.98 -21.13 -4.32
N ALA A 15 6.69 -20.57 -3.34
CA ALA A 15 6.49 -19.21 -2.88
C ALA A 15 6.92 -18.20 -3.96
N ALA A 16 8.02 -18.47 -4.67
CA ALA A 16 8.47 -17.63 -5.79
C ALA A 16 7.45 -17.62 -6.95
N ILE A 17 6.90 -18.79 -7.33
CA ILE A 17 5.85 -18.88 -8.37
C ILE A 17 4.60 -18.11 -7.95
N ALA A 18 4.13 -18.29 -6.71
CA ALA A 18 2.96 -17.58 -6.20
C ALA A 18 3.18 -16.06 -6.18
N ALA A 19 4.39 -15.61 -5.79
CA ALA A 19 4.76 -14.21 -5.82
C ALA A 19 4.79 -13.64 -7.24
N ALA A 20 5.35 -14.37 -8.21
CA ALA A 20 5.35 -13.97 -9.62
C ALA A 20 3.93 -13.86 -10.19
N GLN A 21 3.06 -14.84 -9.88
CA GLN A 21 1.65 -14.80 -10.29
C GLN A 21 0.91 -13.60 -9.66
N ALA A 22 1.15 -13.32 -8.39
CA ALA A 22 0.55 -12.17 -7.71
C ALA A 22 1.09 -10.83 -8.24
N ALA A 23 2.38 -10.77 -8.61
CA ALA A 23 3.02 -9.60 -9.18
C ALA A 23 2.44 -9.23 -10.55
N ALA A 24 2.10 -10.24 -11.37
CA ALA A 24 1.48 -10.08 -12.68
C ALA A 24 0.00 -9.68 -12.64
N MET A 25 -0.66 -9.75 -11.48
CA MET A 25 -2.04 -9.27 -11.33
C MET A 25 -2.11 -7.78 -11.05
N GLU A 26 -3.16 -7.13 -11.57
CA GLU A 26 -3.50 -5.76 -11.21
C GLU A 26 -3.71 -5.59 -9.70
N PRO A 27 -3.45 -4.39 -9.12
CA PRO A 27 -3.74 -4.11 -7.73
C PRO A 27 -5.16 -4.51 -7.32
N ILE A 28 -5.34 -4.95 -6.07
CA ILE A 28 -6.66 -5.34 -5.56
C ILE A 28 -7.63 -4.17 -5.78
N ALA A 29 -8.77 -4.44 -6.42
CA ALA A 29 -9.79 -3.42 -6.64
C ALA A 29 -10.44 -3.00 -5.30
N PRO A 30 -10.78 -1.70 -5.12
CA PRO A 30 -11.51 -1.26 -3.94
C PRO A 30 -12.86 -2.00 -3.80
N PRO A 31 -13.25 -2.43 -2.58
CA PRO A 31 -14.58 -2.98 -2.34
C PRO A 31 -15.69 -1.99 -2.72
N ALA A 32 -16.87 -2.50 -3.05
CA ALA A 32 -17.99 -1.68 -3.51
C ALA A 32 -18.47 -0.62 -2.50
N CYS A 33 -18.20 -0.78 -1.21
CA CYS A 33 -18.51 0.22 -0.18
C CYS A 33 -17.45 1.32 -0.05
N VAL A 34 -16.28 1.15 -0.66
CA VAL A 34 -15.19 2.12 -0.69
C VAL A 34 -15.34 2.98 -1.94
N ARG A 35 -15.37 4.31 -1.75
CA ARG A 35 -15.40 5.29 -2.84
C ARG A 35 -14.10 6.08 -2.81
N LEU A 36 -13.27 5.91 -3.83
CA LEU A 36 -12.03 6.66 -4.03
C LEU A 36 -12.23 7.73 -5.09
N ARG A 37 -11.56 8.88 -4.92
CA ARG A 37 -11.38 9.86 -5.99
C ARG A 37 -10.34 9.32 -6.96
N ASP A 38 -10.35 9.78 -8.21
CA ASP A 38 -9.34 9.35 -9.19
C ASP A 38 -7.92 9.71 -8.75
N SER A 39 -7.75 10.85 -8.06
CA SER A 39 -6.50 11.27 -7.44
C SER A 39 -6.00 10.34 -6.33
N ASP A 40 -6.87 9.56 -5.68
CA ASP A 40 -6.50 8.67 -4.58
C ASP A 40 -6.09 7.27 -5.08
N ARG A 41 -6.35 6.95 -6.36
CA ARG A 41 -6.10 5.61 -6.94
C ARG A 41 -4.63 5.20 -6.90
N PRO A 42 -3.65 6.08 -7.20
CA PRO A 42 -2.24 5.72 -7.10
C PRO A 42 -1.85 5.36 -5.65
N VAL A 43 -2.34 6.12 -4.67
CA VAL A 43 -2.07 5.87 -3.25
C VAL A 43 -2.72 4.56 -2.80
N TRP A 44 -3.95 4.28 -3.24
CA TRP A 44 -4.60 2.99 -3.03
C TRP A 44 -3.74 1.84 -3.55
N ALA A 45 -3.27 1.92 -4.79
CA ALA A 45 -2.44 0.89 -5.40
C ALA A 45 -1.15 0.66 -4.59
N ALA A 46 -0.50 1.72 -4.12
CA ALA A 46 0.68 1.63 -3.27
C ALA A 46 0.38 0.95 -1.92
N ILE A 47 -0.76 1.26 -1.31
CA ILE A 47 -1.20 0.65 -0.04
C ILE A 47 -1.44 -0.85 -0.22
N VAL A 48 -2.25 -1.26 -1.20
CA VAL A 48 -2.66 -2.67 -1.35
C VAL A 48 -1.56 -3.58 -1.90
N THR A 49 -0.49 -3.01 -2.45
CA THR A 49 0.71 -3.75 -2.88
C THR A 49 1.82 -3.77 -1.82
N ALA A 50 1.65 -3.08 -0.68
CA ALA A 50 2.64 -3.06 0.39
C ALA A 50 2.74 -4.40 1.15
N ARG A 51 1.69 -5.22 1.08
CA ARG A 51 1.60 -6.56 1.67
C ARG A 51 1.18 -7.56 0.59
N ALA A 52 1.57 -8.81 0.77
CA ALA A 52 1.19 -9.91 -0.12
C ALA A 52 -0.33 -9.96 -0.32
N ARG A 53 -0.75 -10.18 -1.57
CA ARG A 53 -2.15 -10.02 -2.00
C ARG A 53 -3.13 -10.85 -1.17
N ASP A 54 -2.75 -12.07 -0.82
CA ASP A 54 -3.57 -13.04 -0.08
C ASP A 54 -3.74 -12.70 1.41
N THR A 55 -3.00 -11.71 1.92
CA THR A 55 -3.07 -11.32 3.33
C THR A 55 -4.17 -10.29 3.63
N TRP A 56 -4.74 -9.66 2.60
CA TRP A 56 -5.74 -8.60 2.77
C TRP A 56 -7.11 -9.15 3.13
N THR A 57 -7.72 -8.60 4.17
CA THR A 57 -9.13 -8.84 4.51
C THR A 57 -10.02 -7.71 4.00
N ASP A 58 -11.33 -7.95 3.89
CA ASP A 58 -12.28 -6.89 3.50
C ASP A 58 -12.23 -5.69 4.46
N ALA A 59 -12.05 -5.95 5.76
CA ALA A 59 -11.90 -4.91 6.77
C ALA A 59 -10.61 -4.10 6.55
N ASP A 60 -9.50 -4.76 6.20
CA ASP A 60 -8.26 -4.08 5.83
C ASP A 60 -8.46 -3.21 4.59
N LEU A 61 -9.18 -3.70 3.57
CA LEU A 61 -9.44 -2.96 2.33
C LEU A 61 -10.33 -1.73 2.57
N ILE A 62 -11.30 -1.81 3.46
CA ILE A 62 -12.11 -0.65 3.85
C ILE A 62 -11.23 0.41 4.53
N LEU A 63 -10.37 -0.01 5.47
CA LEU A 63 -9.46 0.88 6.18
C LEU A 63 -8.38 1.47 5.25
N ALA A 64 -7.86 0.68 4.31
CA ALA A 64 -6.95 1.13 3.25
C ALA A 64 -7.58 2.23 2.39
N GLY A 65 -8.88 2.12 2.10
CA GLY A 65 -9.61 3.13 1.35
C GLY A 65 -9.71 4.45 2.11
N GLN A 66 -9.95 4.38 3.42
CA GLN A 66 -9.95 5.56 4.30
C GLN A 66 -8.56 6.19 4.38
N LEU A 67 -7.51 5.38 4.46
CA LEU A 67 -6.12 5.84 4.47
C LEU A 67 -5.74 6.54 3.16
N ALA A 68 -6.07 5.95 2.01
CA ALA A 68 -5.81 6.55 0.69
C ALA A 68 -6.44 7.93 0.55
N ARG A 69 -7.72 8.07 0.96
CA ARG A 69 -8.40 9.37 0.96
C ARG A 69 -7.75 10.37 1.91
N THR A 70 -7.33 9.91 3.08
CA THR A 70 -6.69 10.80 4.07
C THR A 70 -5.36 11.34 3.54
N TYR A 71 -4.58 10.55 2.79
CA TYR A 71 -3.40 11.06 2.09
C TYR A 71 -3.76 12.08 1.00
N GLY A 72 -4.84 11.86 0.25
CA GLY A 72 -5.33 12.86 -0.70
C GLY A 72 -5.81 14.16 -0.04
N ASP A 73 -6.36 14.09 1.18
CA ASP A 73 -6.74 15.27 1.97
C ASP A 73 -5.50 16.00 2.51
N ILE A 74 -4.48 15.26 2.93
CA ILE A 74 -3.17 15.79 3.34
C ILE A 74 -2.53 16.58 2.20
N ALA A 75 -2.46 16.00 0.99
CA ALA A 75 -1.88 16.66 -0.17
C ALA A 75 -2.61 17.98 -0.53
N GLN A 76 -3.95 18.01 -0.45
CA GLN A 76 -4.72 19.24 -0.67
C GLN A 76 -4.46 20.31 0.39
N LEU A 77 -4.27 19.89 1.66
CA LEU A 77 -3.94 20.81 2.74
C LEU A 77 -2.52 21.36 2.60
N GLU A 78 -1.56 20.53 2.19
CA GLU A 78 -0.18 20.94 1.90
C GLU A 78 -0.15 21.95 0.76
N GLU A 79 -0.84 21.67 -0.36
CA GLU A 79 -0.97 22.62 -1.48
C GLU A 79 -1.59 23.96 -1.04
N LEU A 80 -2.63 23.90 -0.20
CA LEU A 80 -3.25 25.10 0.34
C LEU A 80 -2.27 25.92 1.21
N ILE A 81 -1.48 25.25 2.05
CA ILE A 81 -0.46 25.88 2.89
C ILE A 81 0.66 26.47 2.03
N ASP A 82 1.07 25.79 0.97
CA ASP A 82 2.10 26.29 0.04
C ASP A 82 1.63 27.57 -0.67
N GLN A 83 0.34 27.64 -1.02
CA GLN A 83 -0.25 28.82 -1.66
C GLN A 83 -0.47 29.99 -0.70
N GLN A 84 -0.93 29.71 0.52
CA GLN A 84 -1.38 30.74 1.47
C GLN A 84 -0.34 31.11 2.53
N GLY A 85 0.67 30.27 2.71
CA GLY A 85 1.63 30.35 3.81
C GLY A 85 1.12 29.70 5.11
N MET A 86 2.06 29.46 6.02
CA MET A 86 1.80 28.86 7.33
C MET A 86 1.15 29.83 8.33
N ILE A 87 1.24 31.14 8.07
CA ILE A 87 0.74 32.22 8.92
C ILE A 87 -0.18 33.11 8.09
N LEU A 88 -1.38 33.37 8.59
CA LEU A 88 -2.39 34.26 8.01
C LEU A 88 -2.65 35.43 8.97
N GLY A 89 -2.17 36.62 8.61
CA GLY A 89 -2.15 37.77 9.52
C GLY A 89 -1.30 37.45 10.74
N ASP A 90 -1.89 37.52 11.94
CA ASP A 90 -1.21 37.22 13.21
C ASP A 90 -1.49 35.80 13.73
N GLN A 91 -2.18 34.95 12.96
CA GLN A 91 -2.60 33.61 13.38
C GLN A 91 -2.01 32.51 12.50
N VAL A 92 -1.82 31.33 13.07
CA VAL A 92 -1.43 30.13 12.32
C VAL A 92 -2.57 29.74 11.36
N ASN A 93 -2.22 29.42 10.11
CA ASN A 93 -3.18 28.95 9.13
C ASN A 93 -3.95 27.73 9.68
N PRO A 94 -5.30 27.74 9.75
CA PRO A 94 -6.08 26.60 10.21
C PRO A 94 -5.81 25.30 9.43
N ALA A 95 -5.37 25.42 8.17
CA ALA A 95 -4.93 24.29 7.35
C ALA A 95 -3.79 23.51 8.01
N CYS A 96 -2.82 24.18 8.64
CA CYS A 96 -1.73 23.52 9.38
C CYS A 96 -2.25 22.67 10.54
N THR A 97 -3.29 23.13 11.23
CA THR A 97 -3.91 22.39 12.34
C THR A 97 -4.68 21.17 11.83
N LEU A 98 -5.37 21.30 10.70
CA LEU A 98 -6.06 20.18 10.07
C LEU A 98 -5.08 19.15 9.52
N LEU A 99 -3.99 19.61 8.89
CA LEU A 99 -2.91 18.77 8.37
C LEU A 99 -2.37 17.88 9.47
N ASP A 100 -2.00 18.46 10.62
CA ASP A 100 -1.48 17.74 11.77
C ASP A 100 -2.47 16.68 12.32
N LYS A 101 -3.77 16.98 12.34
CA LYS A 101 -4.82 16.00 12.69
C LYS A 101 -4.92 14.86 11.69
N MET A 102 -4.91 15.16 10.39
CA MET A 102 -5.01 14.15 9.34
C MET A 102 -3.75 13.27 9.30
N SER A 103 -2.56 13.84 9.47
CA SER A 103 -1.30 13.10 9.55
C SER A 103 -1.27 12.10 10.70
N ARG A 104 -1.73 12.50 11.90
CA ARG A 104 -1.88 11.57 13.04
C ARG A 104 -2.88 10.45 12.75
N ARG A 105 -4.01 10.77 12.12
CA ARG A 105 -5.02 9.79 11.73
C ARG A 105 -4.45 8.80 10.72
N ALA A 106 -3.75 9.28 9.68
CA ALA A 106 -3.09 8.48 8.67
C ALA A 106 -2.09 7.50 9.30
N LEU A 107 -1.24 7.99 10.21
CA LEU A 107 -0.28 7.15 10.94
C LEU A 107 -0.97 6.06 11.77
N ALA A 108 -2.09 6.38 12.44
CA ALA A 108 -2.86 5.40 13.20
C ALA A 108 -3.44 4.29 12.30
N MET A 109 -4.02 4.66 11.16
CA MET A 109 -4.58 3.69 10.20
C MET A 109 -3.48 2.84 9.55
N ALA A 110 -2.35 3.43 9.18
CA ALA A 110 -1.22 2.70 8.60
C ALA A 110 -0.65 1.66 9.58
N ARG A 111 -0.51 2.03 10.87
CA ARG A 111 -0.13 1.09 11.93
C ARG A 111 -1.13 -0.05 12.10
N GLN A 112 -2.43 0.25 12.03
CA GLN A 112 -3.48 -0.77 12.12
C GLN A 112 -3.41 -1.76 10.95
N LEU A 113 -3.09 -1.28 9.75
CA LEU A 113 -2.87 -2.10 8.56
C LEU A 113 -1.53 -2.86 8.57
N LYS A 114 -0.68 -2.63 9.58
CA LYS A 114 0.69 -3.16 9.66
C LYS A 114 1.51 -2.83 8.41
N ILE A 115 1.23 -1.67 7.83
CA ILE A 115 2.03 -1.12 6.75
C ILE A 115 3.07 -0.25 7.44
N ASP A 116 4.30 -0.76 7.51
CA ASP A 116 5.39 -0.01 8.13
C ASP A 116 5.70 1.20 7.25
N THR A 117 5.20 2.37 7.64
CA THR A 117 5.47 3.65 6.95
C THR A 117 6.92 4.09 7.07
N ILE A 118 7.70 3.46 7.96
CA ILE A 118 9.13 3.66 8.18
C ILE A 118 9.72 2.31 8.61
N SER A 119 10.03 1.41 7.68
CA SER A 119 10.75 0.18 7.99
C SER A 119 12.22 0.31 7.55
N VAL A 120 13.03 0.90 8.43
CA VAL A 120 14.45 0.53 8.51
C VAL A 120 14.49 -0.93 8.93
N VAL A 121 15.17 -1.73 8.11
CA VAL A 121 15.47 -3.16 8.27
C VAL A 121 15.47 -3.63 9.73
N GLY A 122 14.41 -4.34 10.15
CA GLY A 122 14.45 -5.10 11.39
C GLY A 122 13.09 -5.49 11.98
N LYS A 123 12.75 -6.79 11.84
CA LYS A 123 11.79 -7.57 12.66
C LYS A 123 10.32 -7.75 12.18
N SER A 124 10.09 -7.88 10.87
CA SER A 124 8.92 -8.62 10.38
C SER A 124 9.32 -9.55 9.22
N GLN A 125 10.10 -10.59 9.53
CA GLN A 125 10.84 -11.34 8.50
C GLN A 125 9.96 -12.08 7.48
N ASP A 126 8.78 -12.59 7.85
CA ASP A 126 8.03 -13.45 6.91
C ASP A 126 7.01 -12.69 6.06
N ILE A 127 6.27 -11.73 6.64
CA ILE A 127 5.33 -10.89 5.88
C ILE A 127 6.10 -10.01 4.90
N ASN A 128 7.24 -9.46 5.34
CA ASN A 128 8.09 -8.65 4.48
C ASN A 128 8.78 -9.48 3.40
N LYS A 129 9.11 -10.76 3.65
CA LYS A 129 9.68 -11.63 2.60
C LYS A 129 8.71 -11.90 1.47
N SER A 130 7.46 -12.27 1.75
CA SER A 130 6.47 -12.53 0.70
C SER A 130 6.14 -11.25 -0.08
N ALA A 131 5.97 -10.12 0.60
CA ALA A 131 5.73 -8.83 -0.05
C ALA A 131 6.97 -8.32 -0.81
N ALA A 132 8.19 -8.61 -0.33
CA ALA A 132 9.42 -8.32 -1.07
C ALA A 132 9.52 -9.18 -2.32
N LEU A 133 9.26 -10.49 -2.24
CA LEU A 133 9.22 -11.37 -3.41
C LEU A 133 8.22 -10.91 -4.47
N GLU A 134 7.02 -10.47 -4.07
CA GLU A 134 6.04 -9.89 -5.01
C GLU A 134 6.53 -8.57 -5.63
N ARG A 135 7.23 -7.73 -4.85
CA ARG A 135 7.79 -6.47 -5.35
C ARG A 135 8.96 -6.72 -6.31
N ASP A 136 9.89 -7.59 -5.95
CA ASP A 136 11.03 -7.96 -6.77
C ASP A 136 10.57 -8.62 -8.07
N ALA A 137 9.55 -9.49 -8.00
CA ALA A 137 8.94 -10.06 -9.20
C ALA A 137 8.27 -9.00 -10.08
N ARG A 138 7.66 -7.96 -9.50
CA ARG A 138 7.06 -6.86 -10.28
C ARG A 138 8.13 -6.01 -10.97
N GLN A 139 9.26 -5.74 -10.30
CA GLN A 139 10.40 -5.02 -10.88
C GLN A 139 11.10 -5.83 -11.98
N GLY A 140 11.28 -7.14 -11.76
CA GLY A 140 11.88 -8.03 -12.76
C GLY A 140 11.02 -8.23 -14.00
N VAL A 141 9.69 -8.06 -13.91
CA VAL A 141 8.80 -8.05 -15.08
C VAL A 141 8.96 -6.78 -15.92
N ASP A 142 9.24 -5.64 -15.29
CA ASP A 142 9.46 -4.37 -16.00
C ASP A 142 10.85 -4.29 -16.66
N ASP A 143 11.87 -4.97 -16.09
CA ASP A 143 13.23 -5.05 -16.66
C ASP A 143 13.39 -6.13 -17.74
N ASP A 144 12.47 -7.11 -17.82
CA ASP A 144 12.54 -8.22 -18.80
C ASP A 144 11.83 -7.85 -20.11
N ASP A 145 12.43 -6.90 -20.81
CA ASP A 145 12.07 -6.43 -22.14
C ASP A 145 12.39 -7.50 -23.22
N GLY A 146 11.81 -8.71 -23.09
CA GLY A 146 11.69 -9.65 -24.22
C GLY A 146 12.02 -11.14 -24.03
N LEU A 147 12.07 -11.73 -22.83
CA LEU A 147 12.38 -13.17 -22.68
C LEU A 147 11.18 -14.12 -22.49
N ILE A 148 9.93 -13.64 -22.56
CA ILE A 148 8.78 -14.54 -22.69
C ILE A 148 8.52 -14.77 -24.19
N PRO A 149 8.75 -15.99 -24.73
CA PRO A 149 8.40 -16.27 -26.11
C PRO A 149 6.89 -16.13 -26.25
N ARG A 150 6.42 -15.16 -27.05
CA ARG A 150 5.06 -15.20 -27.57
C ARG A 150 4.99 -16.46 -28.42
N THR A 151 4.36 -17.50 -27.90
CA THR A 151 4.03 -18.67 -28.71
C THR A 151 3.18 -18.17 -29.87
N LEU A 152 3.77 -18.21 -31.06
CA LEU A 152 3.08 -17.99 -32.33
C LEU A 152 1.87 -18.94 -32.36
N GLN A 153 0.68 -18.35 -32.41
CA GLN A 153 -0.51 -19.02 -32.93
C GLN A 153 -1.33 -18.02 -33.73
#